data_AF-A0A7G7BQF1-F1
#
_entry.id   AF-A0A7G7BQF1-F1
#
_cell.length_a   1.000
_cell.length_b   1.000
_cell.length_c   1.000
_cell.angle_alpha   90.00
_cell.angle_beta   90.00
_cell.angle_gamma   90.00
#
_symmetry.space_group_name_H-M   'P 1'
#
loop_
_entity.id
_entity.type
_entity.pdbx_description
1 polymer ?
#
loop_
_entity_poly.entity_id
_entity_poly.type
_entity_poly.pdbx_seq_one_letter_code
_entity_poly.pdbx_strand_id
1 'polypeptide(L)'
;MPLTPHAAPDAPPPVAVEVMLLRHDPTEGFAYRRLITALDRGASPDGTARRLALLAEHDELHMAHSTSWRATRDGGIVLTYLVHPDPAADRPGIPLPDPHAIARSPRPGHPTPPDLEIGHVVAHAVRHLAFLEGTDPAVAAHLATRPDLVHALRCLPGATAGEVQYA
;
A
#
# COMPACT_ATOMS: atom_id res chain seq x y z
N MET A 1 13.50 35.87 17.67
CA MET A 1 14.68 35.46 16.89
C MET A 1 14.24 35.24 15.45
N PRO A 2 14.88 35.87 14.45
CA PRO A 2 14.56 35.59 13.05
C PRO A 2 15.04 34.17 12.71
N LEU A 3 14.15 33.36 12.11
CA LEU A 3 14.51 32.06 11.55
C LEU A 3 15.44 32.32 10.36
N THR A 4 16.71 31.97 10.49
CA THR A 4 17.62 31.86 9.35
C THR A 4 17.02 30.88 8.34
N PRO A 5 16.95 31.22 7.04
CA PRO A 5 16.49 30.27 6.03
C PRO A 5 17.42 29.06 6.06
N HIS A 6 16.84 27.89 6.35
CA HIS A 6 17.54 26.63 6.15
C HIS A 6 17.83 26.54 4.66
N ALA A 7 19.10 26.53 4.27
CA ALA A 7 19.49 26.28 2.89
C ALA A 7 18.90 24.91 2.52
N ALA A 8 17.82 24.93 1.73
CA ALA A 8 17.20 23.71 1.26
C ALA A 8 18.22 22.96 0.39
N PRO A 9 18.33 21.64 0.50
CA PRO A 9 19.05 20.90 -0.53
C PRO A 9 18.43 21.23 -1.89
N ASP A 10 19.26 21.61 -2.87
CA ASP A 10 18.84 22.06 -4.22
C ASP A 10 18.05 20.98 -5.01
N ALA A 11 17.98 19.75 -4.51
CA ALA A 11 17.23 18.65 -5.09
C ALA A 11 16.21 18.08 -4.08
N PRO A 12 14.96 17.85 -4.52
CA PRO A 12 13.97 17.14 -3.70
C PRO A 12 14.48 15.72 -3.35
N PRO A 13 14.01 15.13 -2.23
CA PRO A 13 14.41 13.79 -1.85
C PRO A 13 14.05 12.79 -2.96
N PRO A 14 14.86 11.73 -3.16
CA PRO A 14 14.53 10.69 -4.13
C PRO A 14 13.23 10.01 -3.71
N VAL A 15 12.30 9.88 -4.67
CA VAL A 15 11.02 9.21 -4.47
C VAL A 15 11.04 7.88 -5.21
N ALA A 16 10.61 6.82 -4.55
CA ALA A 16 10.39 5.51 -5.16
C ALA A 16 8.90 5.14 -5.09
N VAL A 17 8.42 4.44 -6.10
CA VAL A 17 7.10 3.81 -6.13
C VAL A 17 7.27 2.33 -5.89
N GLU A 18 6.60 1.84 -4.87
CA GLU A 18 6.54 0.45 -4.46
C GLU A 18 5.14 -0.08 -4.71
N VAL A 19 5.02 -1.23 -5.36
CA VAL A 19 3.74 -1.83 -5.71
C VAL A 19 3.66 -3.23 -5.10
N MET A 20 2.60 -3.46 -4.33
CA MET A 20 2.20 -4.76 -3.80
C MET A 20 1.13 -5.35 -4.72
N LEU A 21 1.51 -6.36 -5.50
CA LEU A 21 0.60 -7.13 -6.34
C LEU A 21 -0.05 -8.19 -5.45
N LEU A 22 -1.29 -7.97 -5.04
CA LEU A 22 -1.98 -8.79 -4.04
C LEU A 22 -2.88 -9.84 -4.69
N ARG A 23 -2.83 -11.04 -4.15
CA ARG A 23 -3.80 -12.11 -4.43
C ARG A 23 -4.31 -12.71 -3.13
N HIS A 24 -5.48 -13.33 -3.22
CA HIS A 24 -6.08 -14.08 -2.13
C HIS A 24 -6.52 -15.44 -2.65
N ASP A 25 -6.10 -16.49 -1.95
CA ASP A 25 -6.58 -17.86 -2.13
C ASP A 25 -7.44 -18.25 -0.90
N PRO A 26 -8.61 -18.89 -1.07
CA PRO A 26 -9.48 -19.24 0.07
C PRO A 26 -8.84 -20.22 1.08
N THR A 27 -7.85 -21.00 0.66
CA THR A 27 -7.13 -21.99 1.48
C THR A 27 -5.79 -21.50 1.98
N GLU A 28 -5.01 -20.82 1.12
CA GLU A 28 -3.66 -20.34 1.47
C GLU A 28 -3.64 -18.91 2.02
N GLY A 29 -4.76 -18.17 1.90
CA GLY A 29 -4.91 -16.80 2.37
C GLY A 29 -4.27 -15.77 1.43
N PHE A 30 -3.79 -14.66 2.00
CA PHE A 30 -3.18 -13.59 1.24
C PHE A 30 -1.74 -13.91 0.84
N ALA A 31 -1.39 -13.56 -0.39
CA ALA A 31 0.00 -13.56 -0.86
C ALA A 31 0.25 -12.33 -1.74
N TYR A 32 1.51 -11.92 -1.83
CA TYR A 32 1.88 -10.74 -2.60
C TYR A 32 3.18 -10.90 -3.38
N ARG A 33 3.32 -10.14 -4.45
CA ARG A 33 4.63 -9.83 -5.06
C ARG A 33 4.92 -8.36 -4.89
N ARG A 34 6.19 -8.03 -4.65
CA ARG A 34 6.66 -6.68 -4.42
C ARG A 34 7.51 -6.21 -5.59
N LEU A 35 7.15 -5.08 -6.17
CA LEU A 35 7.92 -4.39 -7.19
C LEU A 35 8.29 -2.99 -6.67
N ILE A 36 9.46 -2.47 -7.03
CA ILE A 36 9.87 -1.12 -6.67
C ILE A 36 10.67 -0.48 -7.80
N THR A 37 10.44 0.81 -8.03
CA THR A 37 11.19 1.62 -9.00
C THR A 37 11.36 3.04 -8.50
N ALA A 38 12.38 3.75 -9.00
CA ALA A 38 12.49 5.19 -8.80
C ALA A 38 11.35 5.90 -9.54
N LEU A 39 10.86 7.01 -8.97
CA LEU A 39 9.92 7.92 -9.62
C LEU A 39 10.71 8.99 -10.37
N ASP A 40 10.60 8.97 -11.70
CA ASP A 40 11.24 9.97 -12.54
C ASP A 40 10.65 11.37 -12.33
N ARG A 41 11.47 12.40 -12.56
CA ARG A 41 11.04 13.79 -12.44
C ARG A 41 9.86 14.07 -13.38
N GLY A 42 8.76 14.58 -12.83
CA GLY A 42 7.56 14.92 -13.59
C GLY A 42 6.64 13.73 -13.92
N ALA A 43 7.04 12.49 -13.58
CA ALA A 43 6.17 11.34 -13.74
C ALA A 43 5.07 11.33 -12.66
N SER A 44 3.86 10.91 -13.04
CA SER A 44 2.80 10.64 -12.07
C SER A 44 3.12 9.36 -11.27
N PRO A 45 3.01 9.38 -9.93
CA PRO A 45 3.09 8.17 -9.10
C PRO A 45 2.12 7.08 -9.53
N ASP A 46 0.86 7.43 -9.81
CA ASP A 46 -0.19 6.49 -10.21
C ASP A 46 0.14 5.83 -11.56
N GLY A 47 0.55 6.64 -12.54
CA GLY A 47 0.98 6.13 -13.84
C GLY A 47 2.22 5.24 -13.73
N THR A 48 3.14 5.56 -12.81
CA THR A 48 4.33 4.74 -12.54
C THR A 48 3.97 3.43 -11.88
N ALA A 49 3.06 3.42 -10.90
CA ALA A 49 2.58 2.21 -10.25
C ALA A 49 1.88 1.27 -11.26
N ARG A 50 0.99 1.81 -12.12
CA ARG A 50 0.32 1.05 -13.16
C ARG A 50 1.29 0.45 -14.18
N ARG A 51 2.26 1.25 -14.66
CA ARG A 51 3.31 0.75 -15.57
C ARG A 51 4.18 -0.33 -14.93
N LEU A 52 4.58 -0.15 -13.67
CA LEU A 52 5.40 -1.13 -12.95
C LEU A 52 4.66 -2.46 -12.77
N ALA A 53 3.35 -2.42 -12.56
CA ALA A 53 2.48 -3.59 -12.53
C ALA A 53 2.12 -4.15 -13.91
N LEU A 54 2.64 -3.57 -15.00
CA LEU A 54 2.35 -3.95 -16.40
C LEU A 54 0.86 -3.84 -16.77
N LEU A 55 0.13 -2.90 -16.15
CA LEU A 55 -1.28 -2.65 -16.46
C LEU A 55 -1.41 -1.79 -17.72
N ALA A 56 -2.41 -2.10 -18.54
CA ALA A 56 -2.76 -1.26 -19.69
C ALA A 56 -3.35 0.09 -19.23
N GLU A 57 -3.29 1.10 -20.10
CA GLU A 57 -3.74 2.46 -19.78
C GLU A 57 -5.21 2.52 -19.31
N HIS A 58 -6.06 1.67 -19.89
CA HIS A 58 -7.49 1.55 -19.56
C HIS A 58 -7.85 0.19 -18.95
N ASP A 59 -6.91 -0.43 -18.23
CA ASP A 59 -7.19 -1.65 -17.47
C ASP A 59 -8.11 -1.34 -16.27
N GLU A 60 -9.34 -1.84 -16.37
CA GLU A 60 -10.39 -1.83 -15.34
C GLU A 60 -10.57 -3.20 -14.66
N LEU A 61 -9.81 -4.22 -15.09
CA LEU A 61 -9.80 -5.55 -14.47
C LEU A 61 -8.93 -5.57 -13.20
N HIS A 62 -8.04 -4.59 -13.07
CA HIS A 62 -7.15 -4.38 -11.94
C HIS A 62 -7.39 -3.02 -11.30
N MET A 63 -7.60 -3.05 -9.99
CA MET A 63 -7.61 -1.84 -9.18
C MET A 63 -6.17 -1.53 -8.76
N ALA A 64 -5.79 -0.26 -8.81
CA ALA A 64 -4.56 0.26 -8.23
C ALA A 64 -4.90 1.38 -7.24
N HIS A 65 -4.37 1.32 -6.01
CA HIS A 65 -4.68 2.31 -4.98
C HIS A 65 -3.44 2.65 -4.14
N SER A 66 -3.21 3.93 -3.87
CA SER A 66 -2.14 4.39 -2.96
C SER A 66 -2.52 4.10 -1.51
N THR A 67 -1.65 3.46 -0.73
CA THR A 67 -2.01 3.00 0.63
C THR A 67 -1.21 3.66 1.74
N SER A 68 0.03 4.05 1.46
CA SER A 68 0.93 4.63 2.47
C SER A 68 2.17 5.25 1.84
N TRP A 69 2.92 5.99 2.64
CA TRP A 69 4.27 6.41 2.32
C TRP A 69 5.18 6.25 3.55
N ARG A 70 6.49 6.14 3.32
CA ARG A 70 7.49 6.11 4.40
C ARG A 70 8.80 6.77 3.97
N ALA A 71 9.50 7.34 4.94
CA ALA A 71 10.88 7.78 4.75
C ALA A 71 11.83 6.57 4.78
N THR A 72 12.88 6.60 3.95
CA THR A 72 13.98 5.63 4.02
C THR A 72 15.08 6.14 4.96
N ARG A 73 15.95 5.24 5.43
CA ARG A 73 17.11 5.61 6.24
C ARG A 73 18.06 6.58 5.52
N ASP A 74 18.07 6.53 4.19
CA ASP A 74 18.91 7.36 3.34
C ASP A 74 18.24 8.71 2.97
N GLY A 75 17.11 9.05 3.60
CA GLY A 75 16.41 10.32 3.38
C GLY A 75 15.51 10.37 2.13
N GLY A 76 15.25 9.23 1.50
CA GLY A 76 14.28 9.10 0.40
C GLY A 76 12.85 8.88 0.90
N ILE A 77 11.90 8.84 -0.04
CA ILE A 77 10.49 8.55 0.21
C ILE A 77 10.08 7.34 -0.62
N VAL A 78 9.35 6.41 -0.02
CA VAL A 78 8.68 5.32 -0.75
C VAL A 78 7.19 5.54 -0.68
N LEU A 79 6.54 5.63 -1.84
CA LEU A 79 5.08 5.62 -2.00
C LEU A 79 4.64 4.19 -2.27
N THR A 80 3.70 3.67 -1.50
CA THR A 80 3.24 2.29 -1.60
C THR A 80 1.86 2.24 -2.24
N TYR A 81 1.73 1.42 -3.28
CA TYR A 81 0.50 1.13 -3.98
C TYR A 81 0.14 -0.34 -3.80
N LEU A 82 -1.17 -0.60 -3.71
CA LEU A 82 -1.75 -1.93 -3.82
C LEU A 82 -2.32 -2.09 -5.23
N VAL A 83 -2.04 -3.23 -5.87
CA VAL A 83 -2.72 -3.66 -7.08
C VAL A 83 -3.44 -4.97 -6.81
N HIS A 84 -4.70 -5.06 -7.20
CA HIS A 84 -5.52 -6.25 -7.02
C HIS A 84 -6.48 -6.49 -8.20
N PRO A 85 -6.58 -7.73 -8.72
CA PRO A 85 -5.76 -8.89 -8.35
C PRO A 85 -4.29 -8.75 -8.80
N ASP A 86 -3.44 -9.72 -8.46
CA ASP A 86 -2.10 -9.82 -9.04
C ASP A 86 -2.23 -10.15 -10.55
N PRO A 87 -1.73 -9.28 -11.46
CA PRO A 87 -1.85 -9.49 -12.91
C PRO A 87 -1.04 -10.69 -13.44
N ALA A 88 -0.14 -11.26 -12.65
CA ALA A 88 0.54 -12.53 -13.00
C ALA A 88 0.49 -13.50 -11.81
N ALA A 89 -0.74 -13.98 -11.54
CA ALA A 89 -1.05 -14.87 -10.43
C ALA A 89 -0.36 -16.25 -10.50
N ASP A 90 0.15 -16.65 -11.67
CA ASP A 90 0.94 -17.86 -11.88
C ASP A 90 2.37 -17.76 -11.32
N ARG A 91 2.87 -16.55 -11.08
CA ARG A 91 4.19 -16.33 -10.51
C ARG A 91 4.20 -16.58 -9.00
N PRO A 92 5.32 -17.06 -8.43
CA PRO A 92 5.42 -17.26 -6.99
C PRO A 92 5.25 -15.92 -6.25
N GLY A 93 4.40 -15.95 -5.22
CA GLY A 93 4.18 -14.83 -4.29
C GLY A 93 4.71 -15.17 -2.91
N ILE A 94 4.93 -14.14 -2.10
CA ILE A 94 5.30 -14.25 -0.70
C ILE A 94 4.00 -14.35 0.11
N PRO A 95 3.80 -15.42 0.91
CA PRO A 95 2.64 -15.52 1.80
C PRO A 95 2.62 -14.37 2.82
N LEU A 96 1.41 -13.88 3.13
CA LEU A 96 1.16 -12.95 4.23
C LEU A 96 0.42 -13.72 5.35
N PRO A 97 1.15 -14.34 6.30
CA PRO A 97 0.56 -15.25 7.27
C PRO A 97 -0.35 -14.53 8.29
N ASP A 98 -0.09 -13.26 8.59
CA ASP A 98 -0.89 -12.46 9.51
C ASP A 98 -1.26 -11.11 8.89
N PRO A 99 -2.44 -10.99 8.25
CA PRO A 99 -2.93 -9.71 7.73
C PRO A 99 -3.39 -8.73 8.83
N HIS A 100 -3.44 -9.14 10.10
CA HIS A 100 -3.75 -8.26 11.23
C HIS A 100 -2.51 -7.59 11.82
N ALA A 101 -1.31 -8.11 11.54
CA ALA A 101 -0.04 -7.59 12.05
C ALA A 101 0.33 -6.25 11.39
N ILE A 102 -0.03 -5.14 12.05
CA ILE A 102 0.40 -3.80 11.65
C ILE A 102 1.38 -3.26 12.69
N ALA A 103 2.56 -2.83 12.24
CA ALA A 103 3.54 -2.16 13.09
C ALA A 103 3.02 -0.79 13.55
N ARG A 104 3.21 -0.49 14.84
CA ARG A 104 2.79 0.78 15.45
C ARG A 104 3.98 1.45 16.09
N SER A 105 4.06 2.77 15.96
CA SER A 105 5.01 3.54 16.76
C SER A 105 4.47 3.73 18.18
N PRO A 106 5.30 3.54 19.22
CA PRO A 106 4.92 3.85 20.60
C PRO A 106 4.94 5.36 20.90
N ARG A 107 5.39 6.20 19.96
CA ARG A 107 5.58 7.64 20.17
C ARG A 107 4.73 8.45 19.18
N PRO A 108 3.72 9.21 19.65
CA PRO A 108 2.84 10.00 18.78
C PRO A 108 3.59 11.00 17.89
N GLY A 109 4.70 11.58 18.38
CA GLY A 109 5.54 12.50 17.61
C GLY A 109 6.54 11.84 16.64
N HIS A 110 6.60 10.51 16.61
CA HIS A 110 7.52 9.76 15.75
C HIS A 110 6.73 8.65 15.05
N PRO A 111 6.02 8.95 13.96
CA PRO A 111 5.01 8.04 13.40
C PRO A 111 5.60 6.75 12.81
N THR A 112 6.90 6.74 12.46
CA THR A 112 7.57 5.56 11.91
C THR A 112 7.82 4.50 12.98
N PRO A 113 7.26 3.28 12.85
CA PRO A 113 7.58 2.18 13.77
C PRO A 113 9.06 1.79 13.65
N PRO A 114 9.77 1.52 14.77
CA PRO A 114 11.20 1.19 14.75
C PRO A 114 11.50 -0.11 14.00
N ASP A 115 10.59 -1.09 14.10
CA ASP A 115 10.74 -2.45 13.55
C ASP A 115 9.82 -2.67 12.33
N LEU A 116 9.69 -1.65 11.47
CA LEU A 116 8.83 -1.71 10.29
C LEU A 116 9.38 -2.67 9.23
N GLU A 117 8.84 -3.88 9.18
CA GLU A 117 9.04 -4.84 8.10
C GLU A 117 8.02 -4.72 6.94
N ILE A 118 8.35 -5.32 5.79
CA ILE A 118 7.49 -5.32 4.60
C ILE A 118 6.16 -6.02 4.83
N GLY A 119 6.13 -7.11 5.60
CA GLY A 119 4.89 -7.79 5.95
C GLY A 119 3.86 -6.85 6.60
N HIS A 120 4.32 -5.95 7.48
CA HIS A 120 3.46 -4.93 8.09
C HIS A 120 2.93 -3.91 7.08
N VAL A 121 3.73 -3.54 6.08
CA VAL A 121 3.31 -2.64 4.98
C VAL A 121 2.23 -3.31 4.13
N VAL A 122 2.38 -4.60 3.83
CA VAL A 122 1.37 -5.36 3.08
C VAL A 122 0.10 -5.54 3.90
N ALA A 123 0.21 -5.91 5.18
CA ALA A 123 -0.94 -6.00 6.09
C ALA A 123 -1.71 -4.67 6.18
N HIS A 124 -0.99 -3.54 6.26
CA HIS A 124 -1.59 -2.21 6.17
C HIS A 124 -2.33 -2.00 4.85
N ALA A 125 -1.73 -2.38 3.71
CA ALA A 125 -2.37 -2.26 2.40
C ALA A 125 -3.64 -3.12 2.28
N VAL A 126 -3.63 -4.35 2.81
CA VAL A 126 -4.81 -5.25 2.85
C VAL A 126 -5.90 -4.67 3.74
N ARG A 127 -5.54 -4.12 4.90
CA ARG A 127 -6.51 -3.43 5.78
C ARG A 127 -7.09 -2.18 5.13
N HIS A 128 -6.29 -1.46 4.33
CA HIS A 128 -6.79 -0.35 3.53
C HIS A 128 -7.81 -0.81 2.48
N LEU A 129 -7.56 -1.96 1.83
CA LEU A 129 -8.53 -2.57 0.92
C LEU A 129 -9.82 -2.97 1.63
N ALA A 130 -9.72 -3.52 2.85
CA ALA A 130 -10.90 -3.87 3.66
C ALA A 130 -11.72 -2.62 4.03
N PHE A 131 -11.06 -1.53 4.40
CA PHE A 131 -11.72 -0.25 4.62
C PHE A 131 -12.44 0.24 3.34
N LEU A 132 -11.75 0.22 2.20
CA LEU A 132 -12.30 0.68 0.92
C LEU A 132 -13.48 -0.19 0.44
N GLU A 133 -13.48 -1.51 0.68
CA GLU A 133 -14.64 -2.38 0.39
C GLU A 133 -15.91 -1.88 1.10
N GLY A 134 -15.78 -1.37 2.32
CA GLY A 134 -16.89 -0.87 3.11
C GLY A 134 -17.29 0.58 2.81
N THR A 135 -16.40 1.39 2.22
CA THR A 135 -16.60 2.85 2.12
C THR A 135 -16.58 3.41 0.69
N ASP A 136 -15.99 2.72 -0.27
CA ASP A 136 -15.88 3.15 -1.67
C ASP A 136 -16.74 2.25 -2.58
N PRO A 137 -17.84 2.76 -3.15
CA PRO A 137 -18.72 1.98 -4.02
C PRO A 137 -18.04 1.38 -5.26
N ALA A 138 -17.03 2.05 -5.83
CA ALA A 138 -16.32 1.55 -7.01
C ALA A 138 -15.42 0.37 -6.63
N VAL A 139 -14.71 0.47 -5.50
CA VAL A 139 -13.91 -0.65 -4.96
C VAL A 139 -14.82 -1.82 -4.56
N ALA A 140 -15.93 -1.55 -3.88
CA ALA A 140 -16.90 -2.58 -3.52
C ALA A 140 -17.43 -3.32 -4.76
N ALA A 141 -17.79 -2.60 -5.82
CA ALA A 141 -18.25 -3.20 -7.08
C ALA A 141 -17.16 -4.07 -7.74
N HIS A 142 -15.90 -3.61 -7.74
CA HIS A 142 -14.76 -4.39 -8.24
C HIS A 142 -14.58 -5.72 -7.49
N LEU A 143 -14.66 -5.66 -6.15
CA LEU A 143 -14.44 -6.80 -5.27
C LEU A 143 -15.63 -7.76 -5.21
N ALA A 144 -16.85 -7.31 -5.51
CA ALA A 144 -18.06 -8.13 -5.48
C ALA A 144 -17.98 -9.38 -6.39
N THR A 145 -17.10 -9.36 -7.39
CA THR A 145 -16.80 -10.51 -8.27
C THR A 145 -15.98 -11.62 -7.58
N ARG A 146 -15.53 -11.41 -6.32
CA ARG A 146 -14.63 -12.30 -5.57
C ARG A 146 -15.13 -12.48 -4.12
N PRO A 147 -16.18 -13.28 -3.90
CA PRO A 147 -16.84 -13.39 -2.59
C PRO A 147 -15.92 -13.90 -1.48
N ASP A 148 -14.99 -14.82 -1.78
CA ASP A 148 -14.07 -15.35 -0.77
C ASP A 148 -13.11 -14.26 -0.25
N LEU A 149 -12.64 -13.37 -1.13
CA LEU A 149 -11.84 -12.22 -0.74
C LEU A 149 -12.65 -11.26 0.13
N VAL A 150 -13.90 -10.95 -0.28
CA VAL A 150 -14.78 -10.07 0.50
C VAL A 150 -15.01 -10.64 1.91
N HIS A 151 -15.20 -11.96 2.02
CA HIS A 151 -15.31 -12.61 3.32
C HIS A 151 -14.05 -12.41 4.17
N ALA A 152 -12.87 -12.65 3.60
CA ALA A 152 -11.60 -12.48 4.30
C ALA A 152 -11.36 -11.02 4.74
N LEU A 153 -11.69 -10.04 3.88
CA LEU A 153 -11.56 -8.61 4.19
C LEU A 153 -12.47 -8.18 5.33
N ARG A 154 -13.70 -8.71 5.41
CA ARG A 154 -14.64 -8.39 6.50
C ARG A 154 -14.21 -8.94 7.86
N CYS A 155 -13.29 -9.90 7.90
CA CYS A 155 -12.66 -10.34 9.14
C CYS A 155 -11.58 -9.37 9.63
N LEU A 156 -11.14 -8.42 8.79
CA LEU A 156 -10.15 -7.41 9.15
C LEU A 156 -10.82 -6.16 9.74
N PRO A 157 -10.11 -5.36 10.56
CA PRO A 157 -10.66 -4.11 11.07
C PRO A 157 -10.95 -3.12 9.94
N GLY A 158 -12.22 -2.72 9.79
CA GLY A 158 -12.69 -1.74 8.79
C GLY A 158 -12.35 -0.27 9.14
N ALA A 159 -11.17 -0.04 9.73
CA ALA A 159 -10.69 1.26 10.19
C ALA A 159 -9.36 1.57 9.50
N THR A 160 -9.15 2.80 9.04
CA THR A 160 -7.86 3.21 8.45
C THR A 160 -6.75 3.22 9.51
N ALA A 161 -5.50 3.00 9.12
CA ALA A 161 -4.40 3.19 10.05
C ALA A 161 -4.22 4.70 10.30
N GLY A 162 -4.19 5.09 11.58
CA GLY A 162 -4.16 6.49 11.99
C GLY A 162 -5.52 7.08 12.36
N GLU A 163 -6.61 6.30 12.28
CA GLU A 163 -7.90 6.72 12.83
C GLU A 163 -7.75 7.05 14.33
N VAL A 164 -8.05 8.29 14.68
CA VAL A 164 -8.15 8.73 16.07
C VAL A 164 -9.46 8.21 16.61
N GLN A 165 -9.39 7.20 17.49
CA GLN A 165 -10.55 6.78 18.26
C GLN A 165 -10.87 7.88 19.29
N TYR A 166 -11.92 8.65 19.06
CA TYR A 166 -12.48 9.51 20.09
C TYR A 166 -13.16 8.62 21.14
N ALA A 167 -12.65 8.67 22.37
CA ALA A 167 -13.29 8.09 23.55
C ALA A 167 -14.32 9.05 24.14
#